data_AF-A0A1Y1NKG2-F1
#
_entry.id   AF-A0A1Y1NKG2-F1
#
_cell.length_a   1.000
_cell.length_b   1.000
_cell.length_c   1.000
_cell.angle_alpha   90.00
_cell.angle_beta   90.00
_cell.angle_gamma   90.00
#
_symmetry.space_group_name_H-M   'P 1'
#
loop_
_entity.id
_entity.type
_entity.pdbx_description
1 polymer ?
#
loop_
_entity_poly.entity_id
_entity_poly.type
_entity_poly.pdbx_seq_one_letter_code
_entity_poly.pdbx_strand_id
1 'polypeptide(L)'
;MAMEFLDHCDLLRIEDILPFFSDFVTIDHFRNAICKSLKEYNKHIQDLKDEMEEATQSADLVRKQIQTFRNRYTFLQVGDICEICGLTLLTRPFYIFPCNHKFHSECLLKELKPMLGPAKKFKLAELQRQQKILSTQTNTDSVSTSSSGISARDVVKGDIDNIIASECLYCGENMIRNIDLPFVDEKEYDKVMKEWE
;
A
#
# COMPACT_ATOMS: atom_id res chain seq x y z
N MET A 1 -29.67 46.58 11.36
CA MET A 1 -28.90 46.96 10.16
C MET A 1 -27.55 46.25 10.03
N ALA A 2 -26.48 46.52 10.80
CA ALA A 2 -25.22 45.77 10.61
C ALA A 2 -25.27 44.30 11.08
N MET A 3 -25.93 44.04 12.23
CA MET A 3 -26.09 42.70 12.81
C MET A 3 -27.02 41.78 12.00
N GLU A 4 -28.03 42.33 11.32
CA GLU A 4 -28.90 41.55 10.43
C GLU A 4 -28.14 41.05 9.20
N PHE A 5 -27.14 41.82 8.71
CA PHE A 5 -26.31 41.41 7.59
C PHE A 5 -25.32 40.29 7.95
N LEU A 6 -24.85 40.23 9.20
CA LEU A 6 -24.07 39.10 9.73
C LEU A 6 -24.87 37.79 9.76
N ASP A 7 -26.18 37.88 10.06
CA ASP A 7 -27.04 36.69 10.09
C ASP A 7 -27.42 36.18 8.68
N HIS A 8 -27.24 36.99 7.63
CA HIS A 8 -27.56 36.63 6.24
C HIS A 8 -26.32 36.33 5.37
N CYS A 9 -25.11 36.41 5.93
CA CYS A 9 -23.86 36.22 5.20
C CYS A 9 -22.88 35.34 5.97
N ASP A 10 -22.74 34.07 5.57
CA ASP A 10 -21.86 33.08 6.21
C ASP A 10 -20.36 33.35 6.02
N LEU A 11 -20.00 34.31 5.16
CA LEU A 11 -18.60 34.64 4.83
C LEU A 11 -18.03 35.80 5.67
N LEU A 12 -18.89 36.59 6.33
CA LEU A 12 -18.49 37.75 7.09
C LEU A 12 -18.53 37.41 8.59
N ARG A 13 -17.40 37.52 9.30
CA ARG A 13 -17.34 37.22 10.74
C ARG A 13 -17.50 38.49 11.55
N ILE A 14 -17.94 38.34 12.80
CA ILE A 14 -17.98 39.47 13.74
C ILE A 14 -16.60 40.08 13.96
N GLU A 15 -15.56 39.26 13.87
CA GLU A 15 -14.14 39.63 13.94
C GLU A 15 -13.76 40.66 12.87
N ASP A 16 -14.37 40.59 11.67
CA ASP A 16 -14.03 41.45 10.53
C ASP A 16 -14.63 42.85 10.65
N ILE A 17 -15.73 43.00 11.37
CA ILE A 17 -16.43 44.27 11.55
C ILE A 17 -16.09 44.97 12.87
N LEU A 18 -15.54 44.23 13.83
CA LEU A 18 -15.19 44.72 15.18
C LEU A 18 -14.29 45.98 15.17
N PRO A 19 -13.31 46.14 14.26
CA PRO A 19 -12.46 47.33 14.19
C PRO A 19 -13.18 48.61 13.73
N PHE A 20 -14.36 48.49 13.12
CA PHE A 20 -15.07 49.61 12.50
C PHE A 20 -16.12 50.24 13.43
N PHE A 21 -16.25 49.77 14.66
CA PHE A 21 -17.19 50.32 15.65
C PHE A 21 -16.51 51.31 16.60
N SER A 22 -17.25 52.35 16.99
CA SER A 22 -16.80 53.33 17.99
C SER A 22 -16.86 52.74 19.41
N ASP A 23 -16.00 53.25 20.31
CA ASP A 23 -15.85 52.76 21.69
C ASP A 23 -17.14 52.80 22.55
N PHE A 24 -18.20 53.47 22.07
CA PHE A 24 -19.45 53.73 22.80
C PHE A 24 -20.68 53.00 22.25
N VAL A 25 -20.53 52.09 21.28
CA VAL A 25 -21.65 51.26 20.83
C VAL A 25 -21.99 50.25 21.94
N THR A 26 -23.25 50.22 22.37
CA THR A 26 -23.75 49.37 23.46
C THR A 26 -23.39 47.89 23.21
N ILE A 27 -22.51 47.36 24.07
CA ILE A 27 -22.01 45.97 24.09
C ILE A 27 -23.14 44.93 23.96
N ASP A 28 -24.35 45.28 24.40
CA ASP A 28 -25.53 44.42 24.36
C ASP A 28 -25.95 44.00 22.93
N HIS A 29 -25.68 44.84 21.91
CA HIS A 29 -26.02 44.52 20.52
C HIS A 29 -25.13 43.43 19.92
N PHE A 30 -23.88 43.29 20.37
CA PHE A 30 -22.90 42.34 19.82
C PHE A 30 -22.77 41.07 20.66
N ARG A 31 -23.20 41.13 21.93
CA ARG A 31 -23.10 40.03 22.89
C ARG A 31 -23.55 38.70 22.29
N ASN A 32 -24.72 38.67 21.64
CA ASN A 32 -25.28 37.43 21.10
C ASN A 32 -24.47 36.86 19.93
N ALA A 33 -24.00 37.71 19.01
CA ALA A 33 -23.16 37.26 17.90
C ALA A 33 -21.78 36.81 18.35
N ILE A 34 -21.16 37.52 19.30
CA ILE A 34 -19.88 37.09 19.91
C ILE A 34 -20.08 35.75 20.63
N CYS A 35 -21.15 35.59 21.41
CA CYS A 35 -21.46 34.31 22.05
C CYS A 35 -21.71 33.19 21.04
N LYS A 36 -22.33 33.47 19.88
CA LYS A 36 -22.55 32.51 18.81
C LYS A 36 -21.23 32.07 18.17
N SER A 37 -20.39 33.02 17.74
CA SER A 37 -19.07 32.74 17.14
C SER A 37 -18.14 32.00 18.11
N LEU A 38 -18.12 32.38 19.40
CA LEU A 38 -17.34 31.65 20.40
C LEU A 38 -17.84 30.21 20.62
N LYS A 39 -19.16 29.98 20.58
CA LYS A 39 -19.73 28.63 20.65
C LYS A 39 -19.38 27.79 19.43
N GLU A 40 -19.48 28.38 18.23
CA GLU A 40 -19.10 27.73 16.98
C GLU A 40 -17.61 27.40 16.96
N TYR A 41 -16.75 28.31 17.43
CA TYR A 41 -15.31 28.06 17.55
C TYR A 41 -14.99 26.94 18.54
N ASN A 42 -15.62 26.93 19.72
CA ASN A 42 -15.46 25.84 20.69
C ASN A 42 -15.95 24.51 20.12
N LYS A 43 -17.07 24.50 19.39
CA LYS A 43 -17.57 23.31 18.70
C LYS A 43 -16.57 22.82 17.67
N HIS A 44 -16.05 23.71 16.82
CA HIS A 44 -15.05 23.36 15.81
C HIS A 44 -13.76 22.82 16.43
N ILE A 45 -13.31 23.39 17.55
CA ILE A 45 -12.19 22.83 18.31
C ILE A 45 -12.51 21.42 18.80
N GLN A 46 -13.73 21.19 19.28
CA GLN A 46 -14.13 19.86 19.75
C GLN A 46 -14.19 18.86 18.58
N ASP A 47 -14.79 19.24 17.46
CA ASP A 47 -14.86 18.41 16.25
C ASP A 47 -13.43 18.04 15.76
N LEU A 48 -12.51 19.00 15.73
CA LEU A 48 -11.10 18.75 15.38
C LEU A 48 -10.39 17.83 16.38
N LYS A 49 -10.66 17.98 17.69
CA LYS A 49 -10.09 17.09 18.71
C LYS A 49 -10.60 15.67 18.54
N ASP A 50 -11.88 15.51 18.25
CA ASP A 50 -12.50 14.21 18.04
C ASP A 50 -11.93 13.55 16.77
N GLU A 51 -11.75 14.31 15.68
CA GLU A 51 -11.09 13.83 14.45
C GLU A 51 -9.62 13.43 14.70
N MET A 52 -8.87 14.23 15.47
CA MET A 52 -7.51 13.89 15.86
C MET A 52 -7.45 12.61 16.69
N GLU A 53 -8.38 12.42 17.62
CA GLU A 53 -8.46 11.23 18.47
C GLU A 53 -8.80 10.00 17.62
N GLU A 54 -9.79 10.09 16.71
CA GLU A 54 -10.14 9.00 15.80
C GLU A 54 -8.97 8.60 14.90
N ALA A 55 -8.29 9.58 14.28
CA ALA A 55 -7.13 9.33 13.45
C ALA A 55 -5.98 8.68 14.26
N THR A 56 -5.79 9.10 15.50
CA THR A 56 -4.77 8.53 16.41
C THR A 56 -5.11 7.08 16.76
N GLN A 57 -6.36 6.80 17.12
CA GLN A 57 -6.83 5.44 17.41
C GLN A 57 -6.69 4.52 16.20
N SER A 58 -7.06 5.00 15.01
CA SER A 58 -6.87 4.27 13.75
C SER A 58 -5.39 3.95 13.49
N ALA A 59 -4.51 4.93 13.66
CA ALA A 59 -3.07 4.72 13.51
C ALA A 59 -2.52 3.69 14.51
N ASP A 60 -3.00 3.68 15.76
CA ASP A 60 -2.60 2.72 16.78
C ASP A 60 -3.10 1.30 16.48
N LEU A 61 -4.31 1.16 15.94
CA LEU A 61 -4.80 -0.14 15.46
C LEU A 61 -3.91 -0.68 14.34
N VAL A 62 -3.55 0.16 13.36
CA VAL A 62 -2.63 -0.22 12.28
C VAL A 62 -1.26 -0.63 12.83
N ARG A 63 -0.68 0.12 13.78
CA ARG A 63 0.59 -0.23 14.44
C ARG A 63 0.52 -1.57 15.16
N LYS A 64 -0.56 -1.83 15.91
CA LYS A 64 -0.79 -3.12 16.60
C LYS A 64 -0.93 -4.28 15.60
N GLN A 65 -1.63 -4.07 14.49
CA GLN A 65 -1.74 -5.06 13.42
C GLN A 65 -0.37 -5.36 12.80
N ILE A 66 0.45 -4.35 12.49
CA ILE A 66 1.82 -4.53 11.98
C ILE A 66 2.66 -5.36 12.96
N GLN A 67 2.61 -5.05 14.26
CA GLN A 67 3.34 -5.81 15.28
C GLN A 67 2.88 -7.27 15.36
N THR A 68 1.55 -7.50 15.36
CA THR A 68 1.00 -8.86 15.38
C THR A 68 1.38 -9.63 14.12
N PHE A 69 1.40 -8.97 12.97
CA PHE A 69 1.75 -9.56 11.68
C PHE A 69 3.22 -10.02 11.63
N ARG A 70 4.14 -9.28 12.24
CA ARG A 70 5.56 -9.67 12.33
C ARG A 70 5.81 -10.97 13.08
N ASN A 71 4.91 -11.34 14.00
CA ASN A 71 5.04 -12.55 14.82
C ASN A 71 4.23 -13.73 14.27
N ARG A 72 3.65 -13.61 13.07
CA ARG A 72 2.95 -14.73 12.43
C ARG A 72 3.96 -15.73 11.89
N TYR A 73 3.64 -17.00 12.07
CA TYR A 73 4.35 -18.12 11.47
C TYR A 73 3.37 -19.02 10.74
N THR A 74 3.85 -19.74 9.74
CA THR A 74 3.07 -20.72 8.97
C THR A 74 3.74 -22.07 9.10
N PHE A 75 2.95 -23.10 9.37
CA PHE A 75 3.43 -24.48 9.34
C PHE A 75 3.47 -25.00 7.91
N LEU A 76 4.61 -25.57 7.53
CA LEU A 76 4.78 -26.29 6.27
C LEU A 76 4.67 -27.79 6.51
N GLN A 77 3.87 -28.45 5.68
CA GLN A 77 3.77 -29.91 5.64
C GLN A 77 4.58 -30.44 4.47
N VAL A 78 5.09 -31.67 4.60
CA VAL A 78 5.86 -32.33 3.52
C VAL A 78 5.01 -32.50 2.25
N GLY A 79 3.69 -32.65 2.40
CA GLY A 79 2.72 -32.76 1.31
C GLY A 79 2.24 -31.43 0.73
N ASP A 80 2.76 -30.28 1.18
CA ASP A 80 2.37 -28.99 0.60
C ASP A 80 2.75 -28.91 -0.89
N ILE A 81 1.84 -28.38 -1.69
CA ILE A 81 1.95 -28.28 -3.14
C ILE A 81 2.04 -26.81 -3.57
N CYS A 82 2.57 -26.59 -4.77
CA CYS A 82 2.52 -25.29 -5.43
C CYS A 82 1.15 -25.07 -6.08
N GLU A 83 0.48 -23.95 -5.82
CA GLU A 83 -0.85 -23.67 -6.41
C GLU A 83 -0.86 -23.50 -7.93
N ILE A 84 0.29 -23.27 -8.58
CA ILE A 84 0.38 -23.09 -10.04
C ILE A 84 0.57 -24.44 -10.75
N CYS A 85 1.45 -25.31 -10.26
CA CYS A 85 1.82 -26.54 -10.97
C CYS A 85 1.37 -27.83 -10.28
N GLY A 86 0.84 -27.76 -9.05
CA GLY A 86 0.37 -28.92 -8.30
C GLY A 86 1.47 -29.87 -7.78
N LEU A 87 2.75 -29.57 -8.03
CA LEU A 87 3.87 -30.39 -7.57
C LEU A 87 4.28 -30.02 -6.14
N THR A 88 4.93 -30.96 -5.44
CA THR A 88 5.42 -30.78 -4.07
C THR A 88 6.34 -29.56 -3.93
N LEU A 89 6.03 -28.70 -2.95
CA LEU A 89 6.66 -27.40 -2.75
C LEU A 89 8.15 -27.51 -2.38
N LEU A 90 8.48 -28.42 -1.46
CA LEU A 90 9.83 -28.57 -0.88
C LEU A 90 10.91 -29.05 -1.85
N THR A 91 10.55 -29.38 -3.09
CA THR A 91 11.49 -29.88 -4.11
C THR A 91 12.31 -28.75 -4.77
N ARG A 92 11.86 -27.50 -4.66
CA ARG A 92 12.46 -26.32 -5.32
C ARG A 92 12.36 -25.09 -4.41
N PRO A 93 13.13 -24.02 -4.66
CA PRO A 93 12.93 -22.74 -3.97
C PRO A 93 11.49 -22.26 -4.11
N PHE A 94 10.89 -21.78 -3.02
CA PHE A 94 9.48 -21.42 -2.97
C PHE A 94 9.23 -20.13 -2.17
N TYR A 95 8.05 -19.56 -2.38
CA TYR A 95 7.50 -18.43 -1.63
C TYR A 95 6.22 -18.87 -0.93
N ILE A 96 6.02 -18.39 0.29
CA ILE A 96 4.78 -18.56 1.04
C ILE A 96 4.33 -17.18 1.46
N PHE A 97 3.09 -16.86 1.12
CA PHE A 97 2.49 -15.60 1.49
C PHE A 97 1.75 -15.72 2.82
N PRO A 98 1.56 -14.62 3.56
CA PRO A 98 0.77 -14.58 4.79
C PRO A 98 -0.70 -14.97 4.62
N CYS A 99 -1.22 -14.96 3.39
CA CYS A 99 -2.53 -15.52 3.01
C CYS A 99 -2.53 -17.05 2.81
N ASN A 100 -1.39 -17.71 3.09
CA ASN A 100 -1.16 -19.15 3.01
C ASN A 100 -1.03 -19.75 1.59
N HIS A 101 -1.00 -18.93 0.54
CA HIS A 101 -0.64 -19.40 -0.81
C HIS A 101 0.86 -19.66 -0.96
N LYS A 102 1.21 -20.70 -1.73
CA LYS A 102 2.53 -21.32 -1.79
C LYS A 102 2.93 -21.55 -3.25
N PHE A 103 4.05 -20.97 -3.65
CA PHE A 103 4.47 -21.04 -5.06
C PHE A 103 5.92 -21.43 -5.16
N HIS A 104 6.29 -22.27 -6.14
CA HIS A 104 7.68 -22.34 -6.54
C HIS A 104 8.12 -20.98 -7.09
N SER A 105 9.38 -20.61 -6.83
CA SER A 105 9.95 -19.34 -7.29
C SER A 105 9.82 -19.15 -8.80
N GLU A 106 10.02 -20.22 -9.58
CA GLU A 106 9.94 -20.17 -11.03
C GLU A 106 8.49 -20.06 -11.53
N CYS A 107 7.58 -20.81 -10.90
CA CYS A 107 6.15 -20.74 -11.21
C CYS A 107 5.61 -19.33 -10.95
N LEU A 108 5.91 -18.77 -9.77
CA LEU A 108 5.50 -17.42 -9.41
C LEU A 108 6.08 -16.38 -10.37
N LEU A 109 7.37 -16.47 -10.68
CA LEU A 109 8.03 -15.54 -11.59
C LEU A 109 7.42 -15.58 -13.00
N LYS A 110 7.08 -16.78 -13.50
CA LYS A 110 6.47 -16.95 -14.83
C LYS A 110 5.13 -16.24 -14.91
N GLU A 111 4.25 -16.46 -13.93
CA GLU A 111 2.91 -15.86 -13.90
C GLU A 111 2.93 -14.36 -13.58
N LEU A 112 3.90 -13.91 -12.76
CA LEU A 112 4.03 -12.50 -12.39
C LEU A 112 4.62 -11.62 -13.52
N LYS A 113 5.50 -12.19 -14.36
CA LYS A 113 6.18 -11.46 -15.46
C LYS A 113 5.26 -10.73 -16.44
N PRO A 114 4.13 -11.27 -16.90
CA PRO A 114 3.19 -10.53 -17.75
C PRO A 114 2.56 -9.35 -17.01
N MET A 115 2.27 -9.48 -15.71
CA MET A 115 1.53 -8.50 -14.90
C MET A 115 2.36 -7.34 -14.35
N LEU A 116 3.68 -7.51 -14.25
CA LEU A 116 4.57 -6.45 -13.77
C LEU A 116 4.52 -5.19 -14.67
N GLY A 117 4.56 -3.99 -14.09
CA GLY A 117 4.73 -2.76 -14.86
C GLY A 117 6.09 -2.68 -15.57
N PRO A 118 6.25 -1.87 -16.63
CA PRO A 118 7.46 -1.81 -17.45
C PRO A 118 8.73 -1.49 -16.63
N ALA A 119 8.63 -0.57 -15.67
CA ALA A 119 9.74 -0.22 -14.78
C ALA A 119 10.20 -1.40 -13.91
N LYS A 120 9.26 -2.16 -13.32
CA LYS A 120 9.58 -3.34 -12.51
C LYS A 120 10.14 -4.48 -13.38
N LYS A 121 9.60 -4.69 -14.59
CA LYS A 121 10.14 -5.69 -15.55
C LYS A 121 11.60 -5.38 -15.92
N PHE A 122 11.90 -4.11 -16.23
CA PHE A 122 13.26 -3.69 -16.56
C PHE A 122 14.22 -3.88 -15.38
N LYS A 123 13.83 -3.42 -14.19
CA LYS A 123 14.62 -3.58 -12.97
C LYS A 123 14.90 -5.06 -12.66
N LEU A 124 13.88 -5.92 -12.78
CA LEU A 124 14.02 -7.35 -12.55
C LEU A 124 14.97 -8.02 -13.56
N ALA A 125 14.88 -7.65 -14.84
CA ALA A 125 15.79 -8.16 -15.87
C ALA A 125 17.24 -7.74 -15.61
N GLU A 126 17.47 -6.50 -15.18
CA GLU A 126 18.80 -6.01 -14.84
C GLU A 126 19.38 -6.71 -13.60
N LEU A 127 18.59 -6.88 -12.54
CA LEU A 127 19.00 -7.62 -11.34
C LEU A 127 19.33 -9.09 -11.65
N GLN A 128 18.53 -9.74 -12.50
CA GLN A 128 18.80 -11.11 -12.97
C GLN A 128 20.10 -11.20 -13.77
N ARG A 129 20.42 -10.16 -14.57
CA ARG A 129 21.69 -10.07 -15.30
C ARG A 129 22.87 -9.94 -14.34
N GLN A 130 22.77 -9.05 -13.37
CA GLN A 130 23.79 -8.84 -12.33
C GLN A 130 24.02 -10.10 -11.50
N GLN A 131 22.95 -10.81 -11.13
CA GLN A 131 23.03 -12.07 -10.39
C GLN A 131 23.82 -13.14 -11.17
N LYS A 132 23.59 -13.27 -12.48
CA LYS A 132 24.33 -14.21 -13.35
C LYS A 132 25.82 -13.87 -13.43
N ILE A 133 26.15 -12.59 -13.57
CA ILE A 133 27.54 -12.11 -13.60
C ILE A 133 28.24 -12.45 -12.28
N LEU A 134 27.62 -12.10 -11.15
CA LEU A 134 28.15 -12.37 -9.82
C LEU A 134 28.30 -13.88 -9.54
N SER A 135 27.37 -14.72 -10.01
CA SER A 135 27.47 -16.18 -9.86
C SER A 135 28.59 -16.82 -10.68
N THR A 136 29.07 -16.15 -11.73
CA THR A 136 30.13 -16.66 -12.61
C THR A 136 31.53 -16.26 -12.10
N GLN A 137 31.63 -15.14 -11.39
CA GLN A 137 32.89 -14.59 -10.87
C GLN A 137 33.38 -15.26 -9.57
N THR A 138 32.55 -16.03 -8.87
CA THR A 138 32.88 -16.63 -7.56
C THR A 138 33.80 -17.85 -7.60
N ASN A 139 34.48 -18.13 -8.71
CA ASN A 139 35.50 -19.19 -8.75
C ASN A 139 36.92 -18.71 -8.40
N THR A 140 37.15 -17.40 -8.16
CA THR A 140 38.53 -16.92 -7.91
C THR A 140 38.78 -16.05 -6.69
N ASP A 141 37.82 -15.33 -6.10
CA ASP A 141 38.16 -14.42 -4.98
C ASP A 141 37.20 -14.53 -3.80
N SER A 142 37.60 -15.35 -2.84
CA SER A 142 37.29 -15.15 -1.43
C SER A 142 37.77 -13.78 -0.97
N VAL A 143 36.98 -13.10 -0.13
CA VAL A 143 37.30 -11.86 0.60
C VAL A 143 36.91 -10.55 -0.13
N SER A 144 35.63 -10.22 -0.03
CA SER A 144 35.18 -8.82 0.04
C SER A 144 34.08 -8.72 1.09
N THR A 145 34.48 -8.92 2.35
CA THR A 145 33.65 -8.68 3.52
C THR A 145 33.51 -7.18 3.74
N SER A 146 32.36 -6.62 3.36
CA SER A 146 31.87 -5.38 3.95
C SER A 146 31.50 -5.64 5.42
N SER A 147 31.59 -4.61 6.26
CA SER A 147 31.40 -4.66 7.72
C SER A 147 30.05 -5.20 8.21
N SER A 148 29.10 -5.45 7.31
CA SER A 148 27.77 -6.00 7.59
C SER A 148 27.64 -7.51 7.27
N GLY A 149 28.68 -8.16 6.73
CA GLY A 149 28.67 -9.60 6.44
C GLY A 149 27.74 -10.05 5.29
N ILE A 150 27.01 -9.13 4.66
CA ILE A 150 26.10 -9.42 3.53
C ILE A 150 26.88 -9.28 2.22
N SER A 151 26.93 -10.35 1.43
CA SER A 151 27.61 -10.31 0.13
C SER A 151 26.79 -9.50 -0.89
N ALA A 152 27.45 -8.91 -1.89
CA ALA A 152 26.76 -8.21 -2.98
C ALA A 152 25.73 -9.12 -3.68
N ARG A 153 25.98 -10.44 -3.71
CA ARG A 153 25.05 -11.43 -4.25
C ARG A 153 23.76 -11.53 -3.43
N ASP A 154 23.85 -11.47 -2.10
CA ASP A 154 22.69 -11.54 -1.22
C ASP A 154 21.83 -10.29 -1.32
N VAL A 155 22.46 -9.11 -1.51
CA VAL A 155 21.75 -7.86 -1.79
C VAL A 155 20.93 -7.97 -3.08
N VAL A 156 21.56 -8.40 -4.18
CA VAL A 156 20.87 -8.57 -5.48
C VAL A 156 19.74 -9.61 -5.37
N LYS A 157 19.97 -10.71 -4.65
CA LYS A 157 18.93 -11.72 -4.42
C LYS A 157 17.76 -11.13 -3.61
N GLY A 158 18.04 -10.40 -2.54
CA GLY A 158 17.02 -9.72 -1.74
C GLY A 158 16.20 -8.72 -2.55
N ASP A 159 16.83 -7.97 -3.47
CA ASP A 159 16.12 -7.05 -4.36
C ASP A 159 15.21 -7.77 -5.36
N ILE A 160 15.62 -8.93 -5.86
CA ILE A 160 14.77 -9.79 -6.70
C ILE A 160 13.58 -10.30 -5.88
N ASP A 161 13.84 -10.81 -4.68
CA ASP A 161 12.83 -11.35 -3.78
C ASP A 161 11.82 -10.25 -3.39
N ASN A 162 12.26 -9.00 -3.18
CA ASN A 162 11.39 -7.85 -2.92
C ASN A 162 10.44 -7.53 -4.08
N ILE A 163 10.84 -7.80 -5.33
CA ILE A 163 9.97 -7.61 -6.49
C ILE A 163 8.99 -8.79 -6.60
N ILE A 164 9.50 -10.03 -6.51
CA ILE A 164 8.70 -11.26 -6.72
C ILE A 164 7.69 -11.46 -5.59
N ALA A 165 8.10 -11.26 -4.34
CA ALA A 165 7.28 -11.46 -3.15
C ALA A 165 6.56 -10.18 -2.68
N SER A 166 6.48 -9.14 -3.51
CA SER A 166 5.83 -7.88 -3.16
C SER A 166 4.34 -8.05 -2.82
N GLU A 167 3.66 -8.96 -3.52
CA GLU A 167 2.25 -9.29 -3.28
C GLU A 167 1.95 -10.73 -3.71
N CYS A 168 0.89 -11.31 -3.13
CA CYS A 168 0.42 -12.63 -3.53
C CYS A 168 -0.29 -12.55 -4.89
N LEU A 169 -0.03 -13.52 -5.77
CA LEU A 169 -0.65 -13.61 -7.09
C LEU A 169 -2.19 -13.59 -7.05
N TYR A 170 -2.81 -14.23 -6.04
CA TYR A 170 -4.27 -14.37 -5.95
C TYR A 170 -4.95 -13.40 -4.99
N CYS A 171 -4.20 -12.81 -4.04
CA CYS A 171 -4.77 -11.93 -3.00
C CYS A 171 -4.29 -10.48 -3.09
N GLY A 172 -3.42 -10.16 -4.05
CA GLY A 172 -2.87 -8.82 -4.25
C GLY A 172 -3.68 -7.95 -5.21
N GLU A 173 -3.17 -6.75 -5.46
CA GLU A 173 -3.72 -5.82 -6.45
C GLU A 173 -3.61 -6.38 -7.86
N ASN A 174 -2.61 -7.22 -8.14
CA ASN A 174 -2.49 -7.90 -9.43
C ASN A 174 -3.81 -8.58 -9.80
N MET A 175 -4.42 -9.36 -8.89
CA MET A 175 -5.68 -10.04 -9.20
C MET A 175 -6.81 -9.05 -9.50
N ILE A 176 -6.90 -7.96 -8.74
CA ILE A 176 -7.92 -6.91 -8.93
C ILE A 176 -7.83 -6.30 -10.32
N ARG A 177 -6.61 -6.03 -10.80
CA ARG A 177 -6.37 -5.45 -12.13
C ARG A 177 -6.78 -6.36 -13.29
N ASN A 178 -6.96 -7.66 -13.04
CA ASN A 178 -7.34 -8.63 -14.07
C ASN A 178 -8.84 -8.95 -14.06
N ILE A 179 -9.64 -8.37 -13.15
CA ILE A 179 -11.09 -8.63 -13.10
C ILE A 179 -11.79 -8.19 -14.38
N ASP A 180 -11.34 -7.08 -14.98
CA ASP A 180 -11.90 -6.53 -16.20
C ASP A 180 -11.33 -7.17 -17.47
N LEU A 181 -10.36 -8.09 -17.35
CA LEU A 181 -9.80 -8.78 -18.50
C LEU A 181 -10.68 -9.98 -18.88
N PRO A 182 -10.98 -10.15 -20.18
CA PRO A 182 -11.69 -11.34 -20.64
C PRO A 182 -10.83 -12.58 -20.40
N PHE A 183 -11.47 -13.69 -20.01
CA PHE A 183 -10.79 -14.98 -19.80
C PHE A 183 -10.12 -15.52 -21.06
N VAL A 184 -10.56 -15.07 -22.23
CA VAL A 184 -10.03 -15.43 -23.53
C VAL A 184 -9.69 -14.15 -24.28
N ASP A 185 -8.45 -14.03 -24.73
CA ASP A 185 -8.05 -12.93 -25.60
C ASP A 185 -8.88 -12.96 -26.89
N GLU A 186 -9.24 -11.80 -27.45
CA GLU A 186 -10.04 -11.72 -28.68
C GLU A 186 -9.44 -12.54 -29.84
N LYS A 187 -8.11 -12.71 -29.86
CA LYS A 187 -7.40 -13.52 -30.86
C LYS A 187 -7.52 -15.03 -30.65
N GLU A 188 -7.72 -15.46 -29.41
CA GLU A 188 -7.92 -16.87 -29.06
C GLU A 188 -9.40 -17.24 -29.05
N TYR A 189 -10.31 -16.27 -28.89
CA TYR A 189 -11.75 -16.49 -28.87
C TYR A 189 -12.24 -17.23 -30.10
N ASP A 190 -11.86 -16.77 -31.30
CA ASP A 190 -12.21 -17.41 -32.56
C ASP A 190 -11.67 -18.84 -32.70
N LYS A 191 -10.56 -19.15 -32.01
CA LYS A 191 -9.95 -20.47 -32.01
C LYS A 191 -10.65 -21.41 -31.02
N VAL A 192 -10.92 -20.94 -29.80
CA VAL A 192 -11.64 -21.71 -28.78
C VAL A 192 -13.06 -22.01 -29.23
N MET A 193 -13.76 -21.04 -29.84
CA MET A 193 -15.12 -21.27 -30.36
C MET A 193 -15.16 -22.36 -31.43
N LYS A 194 -14.11 -22.49 -32.26
CA LYS A 194 -14.00 -23.56 -33.27
C LYS A 194 -13.67 -24.93 -32.68
N GLU A 195 -13.04 -24.99 -31.51
CA GLU A 195 -12.75 -26.26 -30.83
C GLU A 195 -13.99 -26.83 -30.12
N TRP A 196 -15.04 -26.02 -29.96
CA TRP A 196 -16.31 -26.39 -29.33
C TRP A 196 -17.43 -26.69 -30.34
N GLU A 197 -17.18 -26.51 -31.64
CA GLU A 197 -18.01 -27.02 -32.76
C GLU A 197 -17.61 -28.45 -33.14
#